data_AF-A0AAW0BHI6-F1
#
_entry.id   AF-A0AAW0BHI6-F1
#
_cell.length_a   1.000
_cell.length_b   1.000
_cell.length_c   1.000
_cell.angle_alpha   90.00
_cell.angle_beta   90.00
_cell.angle_gamma   90.00
#
_symmetry.space_group_name_H-M   'P 1'
#
loop_
_entity.id
_entity.type
_entity.pdbx_description
1 polymer ?
#
loop_
_entity_poly.entity_id
_entity_poly.type
_entity_poly.pdbx_seq_one_letter_code
_entity_poly.pdbx_strand_id
1 'polypeptide(L)'
;QFLSLVQELSPPGELVEDAMFQFSFNVDEKYESYLYLIRATIKSTGFASISKTREIIVHVAVAPSLQPATQVEWGGIPDSLHFEVEIHRPEYSVNDIIVGQVRFLLMRMKVKKMELSIIQLGSSHQLKSV
;
A
#
# COMPACT_ATOMS: atom_id res chain seq x y z
N GLN A 1 -1.59 13.37 -8.82
CA GLN A 1 -0.75 13.89 -9.92
C GLN A 1 0.16 12.76 -10.36
N PHE A 2 0.17 12.40 -11.64
CA PHE A 2 0.97 11.28 -12.13
C PHE A 2 2.33 11.78 -12.61
N LEU A 3 3.42 11.13 -12.18
CA LEU A 3 4.75 11.37 -12.74
C LEU A 3 4.83 10.66 -14.11
N SER A 4 5.18 11.40 -15.15
CA SER A 4 5.39 10.85 -16.49
C SER A 4 6.82 11.16 -16.93
N LEU A 5 7.64 10.12 -17.09
CA LEU A 5 8.99 10.21 -17.64
C LEU A 5 8.98 9.60 -19.04
N VAL A 6 9.66 10.25 -19.99
CA VAL A 6 9.74 9.81 -21.38
C VAL A 6 11.20 9.82 -21.80
N GLN A 7 11.64 8.71 -22.40
CA GLN A 7 12.97 8.57 -22.98
C GLN A 7 12.81 8.17 -24.44
N GLU A 8 13.45 8.90 -25.34
CA GLU A 8 13.55 8.53 -26.74
C GLU A 8 14.63 7.45 -26.90
N LEU A 9 14.28 6.33 -27.54
CA LEU A 9 15.13 5.14 -27.64
C LEU A 9 15.89 5.06 -28.97
N SER A 10 15.36 5.69 -30.01
CA SER A 10 15.95 5.74 -31.35
C SER A 10 15.39 6.96 -32.08
N PRO A 11 16.20 7.64 -32.90
CA PRO A 11 15.68 8.62 -33.85
C PRO A 11 14.76 7.94 -34.89
N PRO A 12 13.99 8.72 -35.66
CA PRO A 12 13.20 8.21 -36.78
C PRO A 12 14.06 7.45 -37.79
N GLY A 13 13.63 6.25 -38.18
CA GLY A 13 14.36 5.39 -39.10
C GLY A 13 13.60 4.11 -39.42
N GLU A 14 14.31 3.16 -40.03
CA GLU A 14 13.78 1.85 -40.40
C GLU A 14 14.21 0.79 -39.40
N LEU A 15 13.28 -0.09 -39.02
CA LEU A 15 13.55 -1.26 -38.19
C LEU A 15 13.44 -2.51 -39.08
N VAL A 16 14.59 -3.01 -39.54
CA VAL A 16 14.67 -4.14 -40.48
C VAL A 16 14.82 -5.48 -39.75
N GLU A 17 15.47 -5.47 -38.60
CA GLU A 17 15.74 -6.65 -37.76
C GLU A 17 15.24 -6.44 -36.33
N ASP A 18 15.19 -7.53 -35.56
CA ASP A 18 14.89 -7.47 -34.14
C ASP A 18 15.94 -6.62 -33.41
N ALA A 19 15.48 -5.60 -32.68
CA ALA A 19 16.34 -4.71 -31.92
C ALA A 19 15.93 -4.64 -30.45
N MET A 20 16.92 -4.48 -29.58
CA MET A 20 16.73 -4.22 -28.15
C MET A 20 17.24 -2.84 -27.80
N PHE A 21 16.42 -2.05 -27.12
CA PHE A 21 16.76 -0.71 -26.66
C PHE A 21 16.81 -0.68 -25.14
N GLN A 22 17.95 -0.26 -24.59
CA GLN A 22 18.09 -0.05 -23.16
C GLN A 22 17.46 1.28 -22.77
N PHE A 23 16.76 1.29 -21.63
CA PHE A 23 16.17 2.48 -21.04
C PHE A 23 16.43 2.47 -19.54
N SER A 24 16.50 3.65 -18.93
CA SER A 24 16.70 3.80 -17.50
C SER A 24 16.01 5.06 -17.00
N PHE A 25 15.11 4.90 -16.03
CA PHE A 25 14.38 6.01 -15.42
C PHE A 25 14.80 6.11 -13.95
N ASN A 26 15.32 7.27 -13.54
CA ASN A 26 15.49 7.58 -12.12
C ASN A 26 14.18 8.15 -11.59
N VAL A 27 13.51 7.39 -10.72
CA VAL A 27 12.26 7.78 -10.09
C VAL A 27 12.55 8.06 -8.61
N ASP A 28 12.34 9.30 -8.17
CA ASP A 28 12.42 9.62 -6.75
C ASP A 28 11.20 9.02 -6.02
N GLU A 29 11.44 8.01 -5.19
CA GLU A 29 10.42 7.30 -4.43
C GLU A 29 9.93 8.16 -3.25
N LYS A 30 8.68 8.64 -3.32
CA LYS A 30 8.08 9.47 -2.24
C LYS A 30 6.92 8.84 -1.47
N TYR A 31 6.40 7.69 -1.91
CA TYR A 31 5.21 7.05 -1.32
C TYR A 31 5.41 5.53 -1.16
N GLU A 32 4.61 4.91 -0.30
CA GLU A 32 4.80 3.55 0.21
C GLU A 32 4.47 2.43 -0.79
N SER A 33 3.60 2.68 -1.77
CA SER A 33 3.29 1.72 -2.83
C SER A 33 2.82 2.45 -4.09
N TYR A 34 3.36 2.05 -5.24
CA TYR A 34 3.05 2.65 -6.53
C TYR A 34 2.78 1.59 -7.59
N LEU A 35 1.75 1.86 -8.39
CA LEU A 35 1.57 1.24 -9.69
C LEU A 35 2.25 2.10 -10.75
N TYR A 36 3.35 1.59 -11.31
CA TYR A 36 4.00 2.19 -12.46
C TYR A 36 3.53 1.51 -13.75
N LEU A 37 3.29 2.33 -14.77
CA LEU A 37 2.96 1.89 -16.11
C LEU A 37 4.14 2.21 -17.03
N ILE A 38 4.79 1.19 -17.56
CA ILE A 38 5.78 1.36 -18.62
C ILE A 38 5.09 1.16 -19.95
N ARG A 39 5.07 2.19 -20.79
CA ARG A 39 4.52 2.14 -22.15
C ARG A 39 5.61 2.35 -23.18
N ALA A 40 5.91 1.31 -23.95
CA ALA A 40 6.71 1.44 -25.17
C ALA A 40 5.80 1.83 -26.33
N THR A 41 6.22 2.79 -27.16
CA THR A 41 5.44 3.25 -28.32
C THR A 41 6.35 3.39 -29.53
N ILE A 42 6.00 2.70 -30.62
CA ILE A 42 6.61 2.85 -31.94
C ILE A 42 5.70 3.78 -32.74
N LYS A 43 6.21 4.96 -33.09
CA LYS A 43 5.50 5.91 -33.94
C LYS A 43 5.81 5.59 -35.40
N SER A 44 4.77 5.54 -36.23
CA SER A 44 4.90 5.39 -37.67
C SER A 44 4.23 6.59 -38.36
N THR A 45 4.85 7.07 -39.45
CA THR A 45 4.37 8.21 -40.24
C THR A 45 3.25 7.82 -41.21
N GLY A 46 3.08 6.54 -41.51
CA GLY A 46 2.08 6.02 -42.47
C GLY A 46 1.07 5.03 -41.88
N PHE A 47 1.25 4.60 -40.63
CA PHE A 47 0.41 3.62 -39.96
C PHE A 47 0.07 4.06 -38.53
N ALA A 48 -0.90 3.39 -37.92
CA ALA A 48 -1.21 3.61 -36.51
C ALA A 48 0.01 3.29 -35.63
N SER A 49 0.23 4.10 -34.59
CA SER A 49 1.29 3.85 -33.63
C SER A 49 1.01 2.56 -32.86
N ILE A 50 2.05 1.75 -32.68
CA ILE A 50 1.98 0.52 -31.90
C ILE A 50 2.45 0.86 -30.50
N SER A 51 1.65 0.56 -29.49
CA SER A 51 2.05 0.73 -28.10
C SER A 51 1.81 -0.53 -27.29
N LYS A 52 2.70 -0.78 -26.34
CA LYS A 52 2.59 -1.90 -25.40
C LYS A 52 2.86 -1.39 -24.00
N THR A 53 1.91 -1.66 -23.11
CA THR A 53 1.98 -1.24 -21.71
C THR A 53 2.25 -2.46 -20.83
N ARG A 54 3.09 -2.28 -19.81
CA ARG A 54 3.27 -3.22 -18.71
C ARG A 54 3.09 -2.52 -17.38
N GLU A 55 2.48 -3.24 -16.45
CA GLU A 55 2.28 -2.82 -15.08
C GLU A 55 3.44 -3.33 -14.21
N ILE A 56 3.93 -2.46 -13.34
CA ILE A 56 4.92 -2.77 -12.32
C ILE A 56 4.38 -2.26 -11.00
N ILE A 57 4.33 -3.15 -10.01
CA ILE A 57 3.93 -2.80 -8.66
C ILE A 57 5.21 -2.72 -7.83
N VAL A 58 5.48 -1.55 -7.27
CA VAL A 58 6.59 -1.34 -6.34
C VAL A 58 6.02 -1.17 -4.95
N HIS A 59 6.50 -2.00 -4.03
CA HIS A 59 6.20 -1.91 -2.61
C HIS A 59 7.44 -1.42 -1.88
N VAL A 60 7.37 -0.24 -1.28
CA VAL A 60 8.43 0.26 -0.40
C VAL A 60 8.09 -0.26 1.00
N ALA A 61 8.81 -1.29 1.43
CA ALA A 61 8.67 -1.79 2.80
C ALA A 61 9.33 -0.80 3.76
N VAL A 62 8.53 0.06 4.40
CA VAL A 62 9.01 0.86 5.53
C VAL A 62 9.15 -0.07 6.73
N ALA A 63 10.33 -0.12 7.32
CA ALA A 63 10.54 -0.86 8.56
C ALA A 63 9.73 -0.17 9.67
N PRO A 64 8.93 -0.92 10.47
CA PRO A 64 8.12 -0.31 11.50
C PRO A 64 9.01 0.43 12.50
N SER A 65 8.59 1.62 12.89
CA SER A 65 9.29 2.42 13.88
C SER A 65 9.27 1.69 15.24
N LEU A 66 10.43 1.63 15.93
CA LEU A 66 10.54 1.05 17.27
C LEU A 66 9.91 1.98 18.32
N GLN A 67 8.60 2.19 18.23
CA GLN A 67 7.84 2.94 19.23
C GLN A 67 7.39 2.00 20.36
N PRO A 68 7.31 2.50 21.60
CA PRO A 68 6.86 1.70 22.74
C PRO A 68 5.40 1.25 22.57
N ALA A 69 5.06 0.13 23.23
CA ALA A 69 3.72 -0.45 23.26
C ALA A 69 2.65 0.61 23.57
N THR A 70 1.55 0.59 22.82
CA THR A 70 0.40 1.45 23.13
C THR A 70 -0.56 0.65 24.01
N GLN A 71 -0.68 1.06 25.28
CA GLN A 71 -1.79 0.63 26.12
C GLN A 71 -3.01 1.44 25.71
N VAL A 72 -3.97 0.77 25.06
CA VAL A 72 -5.25 1.40 24.72
C VAL A 72 -6.26 0.96 25.77
N GLU A 73 -6.69 1.91 26.61
CA GLU A 73 -7.83 1.71 27.49
C GLU A 73 -9.10 1.74 26.64
N TRP A 74 -9.65 0.57 26.34
CA TRP A 74 -10.95 0.47 25.68
C TRP A 74 -12.03 0.59 26.75
N GLY A 75 -12.56 1.81 26.90
CA GLY A 75 -13.61 2.13 27.86
C GLY A 75 -14.77 1.12 27.77
N GLY A 76 -14.87 0.27 28.78
CA GLY A 76 -15.94 -0.70 28.91
C GLY A 76 -17.28 -0.06 29.27
N ILE A 77 -18.24 -0.88 29.70
CA ILE A 77 -19.51 -0.38 30.22
C ILE A 77 -19.32 -0.03 31.69
N PRO A 78 -19.58 1.23 32.11
CA PRO A 78 -19.44 1.66 33.50
C PRO A 78 -20.15 0.70 34.47
N ASP A 79 -19.48 0.41 35.58
CA ASP A 79 -19.97 -0.41 36.70
C ASP A 79 -20.39 -1.85 36.37
N SER A 80 -20.21 -2.33 35.14
CA SER A 80 -20.72 -3.64 34.71
C SER A 80 -19.71 -4.50 33.97
N LEU A 81 -18.87 -3.91 33.11
CA LEU A 81 -17.86 -4.63 32.34
C LEU A 81 -16.67 -3.71 32.10
N HIS A 82 -15.55 -4.00 32.75
CA HIS A 82 -14.29 -3.27 32.56
C HIS A 82 -13.21 -4.28 32.16
N PHE A 83 -12.60 -4.07 31.00
CA PHE A 83 -11.45 -4.83 30.52
C PHE A 83 -10.43 -3.90 29.89
N GLU A 84 -9.18 -4.35 29.88
CA GLU A 84 -8.06 -3.69 29.21
C GLU A 84 -7.55 -4.58 28.08
N VAL A 85 -7.12 -3.97 26.98
CA VAL A 85 -6.43 -4.66 25.88
C VAL A 85 -5.08 -4.00 25.69
N GLU A 86 -4.02 -4.77 25.91
CA GLU A 86 -2.65 -4.35 25.69
C GLU A 86 -2.13 -4.97 24.39
N ILE A 87 -1.59 -4.13 23.50
CA ILE A 87 -0.94 -4.55 22.26
C ILE A 87 0.53 -4.16 22.36
N HIS A 88 1.43 -5.11 22.19
CA HIS A 88 2.87 -4.91 22.48
C HIS A 88 3.57 -3.92 21.56
N ARG A 89 3.08 -3.69 20.34
CA ARG A 89 3.64 -2.73 19.39
C ARG A 89 2.54 -1.88 18.77
N PRO A 90 2.78 -0.58 18.53
CA PRO A 90 1.84 0.27 17.81
C PRO A 90 1.84 0.01 16.29
N GLU A 91 2.93 -0.54 15.75
CA GLU A 91 3.15 -0.71 14.33
C GLU A 91 3.65 -2.14 14.03
N TYR A 92 3.15 -2.72 12.95
CA TYR A 92 3.43 -4.09 12.53
C TYR A 92 3.64 -4.16 11.02
N SER A 93 4.63 -4.94 10.58
CA SER A 93 4.78 -5.34 9.18
C SER A 93 3.67 -6.31 8.77
N VAL A 94 3.45 -6.47 7.46
CA VAL A 94 2.44 -7.40 6.91
C VAL A 94 2.69 -8.85 7.33
N ASN A 95 3.95 -9.22 7.56
CA ASN A 95 4.34 -10.56 7.99
C ASN A 95 4.57 -10.67 9.51
N ASP A 96 4.29 -9.61 10.26
CA ASP A 96 4.47 -9.63 11.71
C ASP A 96 3.37 -10.42 12.43
N ILE A 97 3.72 -10.85 13.65
CA ILE A 97 2.78 -11.43 14.60
C ILE A 97 2.36 -10.34 15.59
N ILE A 98 1.05 -10.15 15.73
CA ILE A 98 0.44 -9.29 16.75
C ILE A 98 0.38 -10.06 18.06
N VAL A 99 1.04 -9.54 19.09
CA VAL A 99 1.04 -10.09 20.44
C VAL A 99 0.39 -9.09 21.37
N GLY A 100 -0.54 -9.56 22.20
CA GLY A 100 -1.24 -8.73 23.16
C GLY A 100 -1.89 -9.55 24.28
N GLN A 101 -2.45 -8.84 25.25
CA GLN A 101 -3.10 -9.40 26.42
C GLN A 101 -4.42 -8.70 26.71
N VAL A 102 -5.46 -9.48 27.01
CA VAL A 102 -6.75 -8.95 27.49
C VAL A 102 -6.84 -9.21 29.00
N ARG A 103 -7.07 -8.16 29.79
CA ARG A 103 -7.25 -8.26 31.25
C ARG A 103 -8.68 -7.86 31.61
N PHE A 104 -9.39 -8.74 32.32
CA PHE A 104 -10.73 -8.44 32.83
C PHE A 104 -10.63 -7.90 34.26
N LEU A 105 -11.03 -6.64 34.45
CA LEU A 105 -11.01 -5.96 35.74
C LEU A 105 -12.35 -6.06 36.48
N LEU A 106 -13.46 -6.00 35.73
CA LEU A 106 -14.82 -6.13 36.25
C LEU A 106 -15.70 -6.91 35.28
N MET A 107 -16.44 -7.92 35.79
CA MET A 107 -17.40 -8.69 35.00
C MET A 107 -18.66 -8.98 35.83
N ARG A 108 -19.64 -8.06 35.77
CA ARG A 108 -20.96 -8.22 36.43
C ARG A 108 -22.06 -8.73 35.50
N MET A 109 -21.73 -8.97 34.23
CA MET A 109 -22.63 -9.52 33.23
C MET A 109 -22.00 -10.72 32.51
N LYS A 110 -22.84 -11.60 31.95
CA LYS A 110 -22.37 -12.71 31.11
C LYS A 110 -22.08 -12.21 29.70
N VAL A 111 -20.82 -12.33 29.25
CA VAL A 111 -20.42 -12.06 27.87
C VAL A 111 -20.74 -13.28 27.01
N LYS A 112 -21.56 -13.11 25.97
CA LYS A 112 -21.95 -14.21 25.06
C LYS A 112 -20.86 -14.53 24.03
N LYS A 113 -20.20 -13.50 23.50
CA LYS A 113 -19.16 -13.60 22.47
C LYS A 113 -18.23 -12.40 22.62
N MET A 114 -16.92 -12.62 22.45
CA MET A 114 -15.90 -11.59 22.34
C MET A 114 -14.97 -11.99 21.19
N GLU A 115 -14.65 -11.05 20.29
CA GLU A 115 -13.77 -11.28 19.16
C GLU A 115 -12.90 -10.05 18.87
N LEU A 116 -11.73 -10.28 18.27
CA LEU A 116 -10.83 -9.25 17.79
C LEU A 116 -10.83 -9.28 16.26
N SER A 117 -10.93 -8.09 15.65
CA SER A 117 -10.99 -7.93 14.20
C SER A 117 -10.02 -6.85 13.75
N ILE A 118 -9.31 -7.11 12.65
CA ILE A 118 -8.50 -6.10 11.96
C ILE A 118 -9.41 -5.41 10.96
N ILE A 119 -9.53 -4.07 11.07
CA ILE A 119 -10.38 -3.27 10.20
C ILE A 119 -9.48 -2.38 9.34
N GLN A 120 -9.62 -2.50 8.03
CA GLN A 120 -9.03 -1.56 7.09
C GLN A 120 -9.98 -0.37 6.89
N LEU A 121 -9.61 0.80 7.42
CA LEU A 121 -10.35 2.04 7.17
C LEU A 121 -9.93 2.61 5.83
N GLY A 122 -10.73 2.36 4.79
CA GLY A 122 -10.58 3.03 3.51
C GLY A 122 -11.07 4.47 3.62
N SER A 123 -10.15 5.44 3.66
CA SER A 123 -10.49 6.81 3.30
C SER A 123 -10.71 6.84 1.79
N SER A 124 -11.96 6.64 1.37
CA SER A 124 -12.39 6.98 0.02
C SER A 124 -12.13 8.47 -0.18
N HIS A 125 -10.94 8.82 -0.65
CA HIS A 125 -10.79 10.01 -1.47
C HIS A 125 -11.75 9.80 -2.63
N GLN A 126 -12.87 10.52 -2.56
CA GLN A 126 -13.82 10.69 -3.64
C GLN A 126 -13.04 11.10 -4.90
N LEU A 127 -12.57 10.12 -5.67
CA LEU A 127 -12.30 10.30 -7.08
C LEU A 127 -13.67 10.47 -7.72
N LYS A 128 -14.20 11.69 -7.64
CA LYS A 128 -15.19 12.16 -8.61
C LYS A 128 -14.50 12.11 -9.96
N SER A 129 -14.72 11.01 -10.68
CA SER A 129 -14.44 10.94 -12.12
C SER A 129 -15.60 11.61 -12.85
N VAL A 130 -15.23 12.65 -13.61
CA VAL A 130 -15.86 13.20 -14.82
C VAL A 130 -17.29 13.72 -14.67
#